data_AF-A0A936IFD6-F1
#
_entry.id   AF-A0A936IFD6-F1
#
_cell.length_a   1.000
_cell.length_b   1.000
_cell.length_c   1.000
_cell.angle_alpha   90.00
_cell.angle_beta   90.00
_cell.angle_gamma   90.00
#
_symmetry.space_group_name_H-M   'P 1'
#
loop_
_entity.id
_entity.type
_entity.pdbx_description
1 polymer ?
#
loop_
_entity_poly.entity_id
_entity_poly.type
_entity_poly.pdbx_seq_one_letter_code
_entity_poly.pdbx_strand_id
1 'polypeptide(L)'
;MDERTWLIVVAGGLLAALCLWGATRAARRARLVRDLPTCSTDGVFIGLVELKGRARSVRPLTSFLAERPCVHYAWCVQEHWRRTVTETYTDKDGKTRTRTRVESGWTTVASGGEQQDFYLQDEDGAIRIRPAGAEIEPLSVFDRACSPRDPLYYGKGPAGAVANSTHTRSFTEKAIPIDATIYVVGMARERDDVIAPEIAAHRDAPMYLISTRSEQQVRRGYTAQYWFVAALGLVLWVAGWVVRDALAAAGPVPWGERLPVYAGWGAAYLGAWLLAWVWLAYNSLVGLRQRVRQAWANVDVQLKRRADLIPNLVRAVEGLRDHERQVQTHLAELRAQAGATAPGEPGPDPHGCLASLLAIVERYPELKASESFLRLQRELAATEQRIALARGYFNEIATFYNTRLESVPDGYVAALAGMRPKPLITATDFERAAVAVQLSA
;
A
#
# COMPACT_ATOMS: atom_id res chain seq x y z
N MET A 1 29.58 -22.77 38.06
CA MET A 1 29.29 -21.84 36.95
C MET A 1 27.81 -21.98 36.67
N ASP A 2 27.00 -21.00 37.09
CA ASP A 2 25.56 -21.18 37.26
C ASP A 2 24.77 -21.21 35.95
N GLU A 3 23.92 -22.22 35.79
CA GLU A 3 22.92 -22.35 34.70
C GLU A 3 22.08 -21.07 34.53
N ARG A 4 21.82 -20.36 35.64
CA ARG A 4 21.05 -19.11 35.66
C ARG A 4 21.67 -17.98 34.85
N THR A 5 23.00 -17.93 34.74
CA THR A 5 23.68 -16.86 34.00
C THR A 5 23.62 -17.10 32.48
N TRP A 6 23.64 -18.36 32.04
CA TRP A 6 23.44 -18.73 30.64
C TRP A 6 22.01 -18.48 30.15
N LEU A 7 21.00 -18.69 31.01
CA LEU A 7 19.61 -18.39 30.69
C LEU A 7 19.40 -16.92 30.29
N ILE A 8 20.14 -15.98 30.88
CA ILE A 8 20.05 -14.55 30.57
C ILE A 8 20.55 -14.24 29.16
N VAL A 9 21.66 -14.84 28.74
CA VAL A 9 22.18 -14.67 27.38
C VAL A 9 21.23 -15.29 26.36
N VAL A 10 20.69 -16.48 26.65
CA VAL A 10 19.71 -17.13 25.77
C VAL A 10 18.44 -16.27 25.65
N ALA A 11 17.92 -15.75 26.76
CA ALA A 11 16.77 -14.85 26.75
C ALA A 11 17.04 -13.56 25.95
N GLY A 12 18.20 -12.93 26.16
CA GLY A 12 18.63 -11.76 25.39
C GLY A 12 18.77 -12.05 23.89
N GLY A 13 19.31 -13.22 23.53
CA GLY A 13 19.41 -13.70 22.16
C GLY A 13 18.06 -13.96 21.49
N LEU A 14 17.12 -14.59 22.18
CA LEU A 14 15.77 -14.82 21.68
C LEU A 14 15.02 -13.50 21.46
N LEU A 15 15.13 -12.55 22.41
CA LEU A 15 14.55 -11.23 22.25
C LEU A 15 15.19 -10.45 21.10
N ALA A 16 16.52 -10.51 20.95
CA ALA A 16 17.22 -9.88 19.83
C ALA A 16 16.81 -10.49 18.48
N ALA A 17 16.62 -11.81 18.40
CA ALA A 17 16.12 -12.49 17.22
C ALA A 17 14.67 -12.09 16.89
N LEU A 18 13.80 -11.96 17.90
CA LEU A 18 12.44 -11.47 17.74
C LEU A 18 12.42 -10.00 17.28
N CYS A 19 13.32 -9.16 17.79
CA CYS A 19 13.52 -7.80 17.29
C CYS A 19 13.99 -7.82 15.83
N LEU A 20 14.98 -8.63 15.47
CA LEU A 20 15.45 -8.72 14.09
C LEU A 20 14.31 -9.18 13.15
N TRP A 21 13.52 -10.17 13.55
CA TRP A 21 12.31 -10.58 12.82
C TRP A 21 11.31 -9.42 12.67
N GLY A 22 10.98 -8.72 13.76
CA GLY A 22 10.10 -7.55 13.73
C GLY A 22 10.60 -6.43 12.82
N ALA A 23 11.91 -6.17 12.86
CA ALA A 23 12.58 -5.21 11.97
C ALA A 23 12.45 -5.65 10.50
N THR A 24 12.73 -6.91 10.17
CA THR A 24 12.59 -7.40 8.79
C THR A 24 11.15 -7.30 8.27
N ARG A 25 10.15 -7.55 9.13
CA ARG A 25 8.72 -7.36 8.80
C ARG A 25 8.39 -5.90 8.50
N ALA A 26 8.87 -4.96 9.32
CA ALA A 26 8.70 -3.52 9.10
C ALA A 26 9.40 -3.05 7.82
N ALA A 27 10.63 -3.50 7.57
CA ALA A 27 11.37 -3.19 6.35
C ALA A 27 10.69 -3.74 5.10
N ARG A 28 10.10 -4.95 5.15
CA ARG A 28 9.32 -5.51 4.04
C ARG A 28 8.11 -4.63 3.71
N ARG A 29 7.37 -4.15 4.72
CA ARG A 29 6.25 -3.20 4.53
C ARG A 29 6.72 -1.86 3.96
N ALA A 30 7.81 -1.30 4.49
CA ALA A 30 8.38 -0.04 4.01
C ALA A 30 8.84 -0.11 2.54
N ARG A 31 9.51 -1.21 2.16
CA ARG A 31 9.92 -1.45 0.77
C ARG A 31 8.70 -1.65 -0.14
N LEU A 32 7.69 -2.40 0.30
CA LEU A 32 6.48 -2.60 -0.50
C LEU A 32 5.81 -1.28 -0.88
N VAL A 33 5.58 -0.40 0.11
CA VAL A 33 5.02 0.95 -0.11
C VAL A 33 5.88 1.75 -1.07
N ARG A 34 7.20 1.73 -0.89
CA ARG A 34 8.13 2.45 -1.77
C ARG A 34 8.17 1.91 -3.21
N ASP A 35 7.92 0.61 -3.38
CA ASP A 35 8.10 -0.10 -4.65
C ASP A 35 6.82 -0.16 -5.51
N LEU A 36 5.74 0.46 -5.04
CA LEU A 36 4.46 0.57 -5.74
C LEU A 36 4.31 2.00 -6.29
N PRO A 37 4.27 2.20 -7.62
CA PRO A 37 3.89 3.50 -8.16
C PRO A 37 2.41 3.78 -7.89
N THR A 38 2.10 5.03 -7.56
CA THR A 38 0.72 5.50 -7.41
C THR A 38 0.02 5.45 -8.77
N CYS A 39 -1.08 4.71 -8.86
CA CYS A 39 -1.88 4.61 -10.05
C CYS A 39 -3.03 5.63 -10.02
N SER A 40 -3.46 6.06 -11.20
CA SER A 40 -4.75 6.73 -11.40
C SER A 40 -5.90 5.72 -11.22
N THR A 41 -7.05 6.16 -10.72
CA THR A 41 -8.22 5.30 -10.49
C THR A 41 -8.79 4.68 -11.77
N ASP A 42 -8.76 5.41 -12.89
CA ASP A 42 -9.16 4.92 -14.21
C ASP A 42 -8.09 4.01 -14.85
N GLY A 43 -6.83 4.17 -14.43
CA GLY A 43 -5.68 3.38 -14.83
C GLY A 43 -5.46 2.10 -14.02
N VAL A 44 -6.42 1.69 -13.17
CA VAL A 44 -6.26 0.50 -12.32
C VAL A 44 -6.34 -0.79 -13.12
N PHE A 45 -5.25 -1.56 -13.09
CA PHE A 45 -5.21 -2.93 -13.57
C PHE A 45 -5.33 -3.93 -12.41
N ILE A 46 -5.78 -5.14 -12.72
CA ILE A 46 -5.90 -6.24 -11.74
C ILE A 46 -4.52 -6.55 -11.15
N GLY A 47 -4.46 -6.62 -9.82
CA GLY A 47 -3.23 -6.85 -9.07
C GLY A 47 -3.04 -5.86 -7.92
N LEU A 48 -1.85 -5.88 -7.30
CA LEU A 48 -1.55 -5.00 -6.18
C LEU A 48 -1.28 -3.58 -6.69
N VAL A 49 -2.11 -2.63 -6.26
CA VAL A 49 -2.03 -1.23 -6.66
C VAL A 49 -1.93 -0.31 -5.46
N GLU A 50 -1.41 0.89 -5.72
CA GLU A 50 -1.41 2.02 -4.81
C GLU A 50 -2.26 3.13 -5.41
N LEU A 51 -3.12 3.75 -4.59
CA LEU A 51 -4.06 4.78 -5.02
C LEU A 51 -4.09 5.92 -4.01
N LYS A 52 -4.36 7.11 -4.50
CA LYS A 52 -4.55 8.31 -3.69
C LYS A 52 -5.74 9.10 -4.21
N GLY A 53 -6.63 9.50 -3.33
CA GLY A 53 -7.83 10.23 -3.73
C GLY A 53 -8.68 10.64 -2.53
N ARG A 54 -9.85 11.21 -2.81
CA ARG A 54 -10.83 11.62 -1.80
C ARG A 54 -11.86 10.51 -1.56
N ALA A 55 -12.17 10.25 -0.30
CA ALA A 55 -13.23 9.32 0.08
C ALA A 55 -14.62 9.92 -0.23
N ARG A 56 -15.41 9.25 -1.06
CA ARG A 56 -16.77 9.65 -1.46
C ARG A 56 -17.76 8.55 -1.13
N SER A 57 -18.96 8.94 -0.72
CA SER A 57 -20.08 8.01 -0.55
C SER A 57 -21.40 8.72 -0.83
N VAL A 58 -22.32 8.02 -1.49
CA VAL A 58 -23.68 8.50 -1.76
C VAL A 58 -24.54 8.49 -0.50
N ARG A 59 -24.29 7.53 0.40
CA ARG A 59 -24.99 7.37 1.68
C ARG A 59 -23.93 7.24 2.77
N PRO A 60 -23.41 8.35 3.32
CA PRO A 60 -22.38 8.30 4.35
C PRO A 60 -22.93 7.85 5.70
N LEU A 61 -22.08 7.22 6.53
CA LEU A 61 -22.35 6.98 7.94
C LEU A 61 -22.25 8.29 8.72
N THR A 62 -22.88 8.34 9.89
CA THR A 62 -22.67 9.41 10.87
C THR A 62 -21.85 8.84 12.03
N SER A 63 -20.70 9.43 12.32
CA SER A 63 -19.86 8.99 13.43
C SER A 63 -20.56 9.19 14.78
N PHE A 64 -20.27 8.33 15.76
CA PHE A 64 -21.03 8.28 17.00
C PHE A 64 -20.76 9.46 17.94
N LEU A 65 -19.50 9.84 18.12
CA LEU A 65 -19.08 10.90 19.05
C LEU A 65 -19.00 12.28 18.38
N ALA A 66 -18.35 12.37 17.22
CA ALA A 66 -18.20 13.63 16.50
C ALA A 66 -19.44 14.02 15.67
N GLU A 67 -20.35 13.07 15.41
CA GLU A 67 -21.59 13.27 14.63
C GLU A 67 -21.31 13.81 13.22
N ARG A 68 -20.22 13.34 12.59
CA ARG A 68 -19.79 13.78 11.25
C ARG A 68 -20.04 12.72 10.18
N PRO A 69 -20.35 13.13 8.93
CA PRO A 69 -20.40 12.22 7.78
C PRO A 69 -19.05 11.53 7.53
N CYS A 70 -19.05 10.21 7.45
CA CYS A 70 -17.84 9.39 7.28
C CYS A 70 -18.14 8.08 6.53
N VAL A 71 -17.07 7.40 6.09
CA VAL A 71 -17.17 6.06 5.47
C VAL A 71 -16.76 4.94 6.43
N HIS A 72 -16.07 5.31 7.51
CA HIS A 72 -15.60 4.43 8.56
C HIS A 72 -15.45 5.25 9.84
N TYR A 73 -15.86 4.69 10.98
CA TYR A 73 -15.51 5.23 12.29
C TYR A 73 -15.35 4.11 13.33
N ALA A 74 -14.51 4.36 14.32
CA ALA A 74 -14.34 3.52 15.49
C ALA A 74 -14.15 4.41 16.72
N TRP A 75 -14.86 4.09 17.81
CA TRP A 75 -14.84 4.86 19.04
C TRP A 75 -14.60 3.96 20.25
N CYS A 76 -14.00 4.56 21.28
CA CYS A 76 -13.70 3.92 22.54
C CYS A 76 -13.94 4.91 23.68
N VAL A 77 -14.64 4.44 24.71
CA VAL A 77 -14.84 5.12 25.98
C VAL A 77 -14.06 4.36 27.04
N GLN A 78 -13.12 5.03 27.67
CA GLN A 78 -12.31 4.48 28.75
C GLN A 78 -12.64 5.21 30.05
N GLU A 79 -12.72 4.47 31.14
CA GLU A 79 -12.96 5.00 32.47
C GLU A 79 -11.72 4.80 33.34
N HIS A 80 -11.29 5.88 33.97
CA HIS A 80 -10.17 5.85 34.88
C HIS A 80 -10.60 5.32 36.25
N TRP A 81 -9.80 4.41 36.79
CA TRP A 81 -9.99 3.85 38.12
C TRP A 81 -8.74 4.06 38.96
N ARG A 82 -8.94 4.13 40.28
CA ARG A 82 -7.88 4.25 41.27
C ARG A 82 -8.26 3.43 42.51
N ARG A 83 -7.47 2.43 42.82
CA ARG A 83 -7.66 1.58 44.02
C ARG A 83 -6.44 1.61 44.91
N THR A 84 -6.66 1.40 46.20
CA THR A 84 -5.60 1.28 47.19
C THR A 84 -5.41 -0.21 47.49
N VAL A 85 -4.25 -0.75 47.14
CA VAL A 85 -3.88 -2.13 47.41
C VAL A 85 -2.95 -2.16 48.61
N THR A 86 -3.29 -3.00 49.58
CA THR A 86 -2.48 -3.20 50.78
C THR A 86 -1.80 -4.55 50.66
N GLU A 87 -0.49 -4.54 50.44
CA GLU A 87 0.32 -5.75 50.33
C GLU A 87 0.97 -6.04 51.68
N THR A 88 0.76 -7.26 52.15
CA THR A 88 1.45 -7.78 53.33
C THR A 88 2.62 -8.62 52.83
N TYR A 89 3.84 -8.25 53.22
CA TYR A 89 5.05 -8.98 52.87
C TYR A 89 5.88 -9.26 54.13
N THR A 90 6.62 -10.36 54.10
CA THR A 90 7.56 -10.69 55.17
C THR A 90 8.91 -10.10 54.82
N ASP A 91 9.43 -9.22 55.68
CA ASP A 91 10.75 -8.63 55.50
C ASP A 91 11.85 -9.69 55.70
N LYS A 92 13.08 -9.38 55.27
CA LYS A 92 14.27 -10.26 55.42
C LYS A 92 14.54 -10.67 56.88
N ASP A 93 14.01 -9.91 57.83
CA ASP A 93 14.11 -10.16 59.27
C ASP A 93 12.94 -11.02 59.83
N GLY A 94 12.12 -11.62 58.95
CA GLY A 94 10.99 -12.48 59.36
C GLY A 94 9.77 -11.74 59.92
N LYS A 95 9.78 -10.40 59.91
CA LYS A 95 8.68 -9.56 60.39
C LYS A 95 7.67 -9.29 59.28
N THR A 96 6.41 -9.57 59.54
CA THR A 96 5.29 -9.19 58.68
C THR A 96 5.18 -7.66 58.65
N ARG A 97 5.26 -7.08 57.46
CA ARG A 97 5.08 -5.65 57.21
C ARG A 97 3.98 -5.44 56.18
N THR A 98 3.30 -4.31 56.34
CA THR A 98 2.22 -3.92 55.44
C THR A 98 2.66 -2.67 54.69
N ARG A 99 2.52 -2.68 53.36
CA ARG A 99 2.72 -1.50 52.52
C ARG A 99 1.45 -1.21 51.74
N THR A 100 1.03 0.04 51.81
CA THR A 100 -0.07 0.54 50.99
C THR A 100 0.48 1.13 49.70
N ARG A 101 -0.04 0.67 48.57
CA ARG A 101 0.24 1.22 47.24
C ARG A 101 -1.05 1.66 46.58
N VAL A 102 -1.00 2.79 45.90
CA VAL A 102 -2.07 3.23 45.00
C VAL A 102 -1.80 2.67 43.62
N GLU A 103 -2.80 2.00 43.05
CA GLU A 103 -2.83 1.60 41.65
C GLU A 103 -3.89 2.40 40.92
N SER A 104 -3.59 2.81 39.69
CA SER A 104 -4.53 3.47 38.81
C SER A 104 -4.38 2.97 37.39
N GLY A 105 -5.44 3.06 36.61
CA GLY A 105 -5.44 2.61 35.24
C GLY A 105 -6.69 3.06 34.51
N TRP A 106 -6.77 2.64 33.24
CA TRP A 106 -7.90 2.89 32.37
C TRP A 106 -8.52 1.56 31.98
N THR A 107 -9.84 1.50 32.00
CA THR A 107 -10.60 0.34 31.55
C THR A 107 -11.55 0.77 30.44
N THR A 108 -11.56 0.05 29.33
CA THR A 108 -12.54 0.28 28.26
C THR A 108 -13.92 -0.14 28.76
N VAL A 109 -14.85 0.81 28.81
CA VAL A 109 -16.23 0.60 29.31
C VAL A 109 -17.24 0.48 28.18
N ALA A 110 -16.92 1.03 27.02
CA ALA A 110 -17.71 0.88 25.81
C ALA A 110 -16.83 1.12 24.58
N SER A 111 -17.11 0.41 23.49
CA SER A 111 -16.45 0.63 22.20
C SER A 111 -17.39 0.19 21.10
N GLY A 112 -17.25 0.80 19.93
CA GLY A 112 -18.02 0.44 18.76
C GLY A 112 -17.42 1.05 17.51
N GLY A 113 -18.07 0.81 16.39
CA GLY A 113 -17.64 1.32 15.11
C GLY A 113 -18.41 0.67 13.98
N GLU A 114 -18.39 1.33 12.84
CA GLU A 114 -19.05 0.87 11.63
C GLU A 114 -18.24 1.31 10.42
N GLN A 115 -18.35 0.53 9.35
CA GLN A 115 -17.70 0.82 8.08
C GLN A 115 -18.61 0.40 6.95
N GLN A 116 -18.47 1.09 5.82
CA GLN A 116 -19.24 0.80 4.61
C GLN A 116 -18.34 0.88 3.39
N ASP A 117 -18.80 0.26 2.30
CA ASP A 117 -18.18 0.46 1.00
C ASP A 117 -18.30 1.92 0.58
N PHE A 118 -17.26 2.41 -0.09
CA PHE A 118 -17.16 3.79 -0.54
C PHE A 118 -16.35 3.89 -1.83
N TYR A 119 -16.30 5.07 -2.43
CA TYR A 119 -15.52 5.33 -3.63
C TYR A 119 -14.30 6.19 -3.30
N LEU A 120 -13.16 5.84 -3.87
CA LEU A 120 -12.01 6.72 -3.93
C LEU A 120 -12.05 7.47 -5.25
N GLN A 121 -12.04 8.79 -5.19
CA GLN A 121 -12.09 9.66 -6.36
C GLN A 121 -10.79 10.45 -6.51
N ASP A 122 -10.19 10.43 -7.68
CA ASP A 122 -9.09 11.31 -8.08
C ASP A 122 -9.52 12.24 -9.22
N GLU A 123 -8.55 12.81 -9.95
CA GLU A 123 -8.84 13.72 -11.06
C GLU A 123 -9.31 12.99 -12.32
N ASP A 124 -8.96 11.70 -12.46
CA ASP A 124 -9.24 10.91 -13.64
C ASP A 124 -10.54 10.13 -13.51
N GLY A 125 -10.90 9.67 -12.30
CA GLY A 125 -12.06 8.83 -12.11
C GLY A 125 -12.41 8.48 -10.67
N ALA A 126 -13.11 7.35 -10.52
CA ALA A 126 -13.48 6.82 -9.22
C ALA A 126 -13.50 5.29 -9.19
N ILE A 127 -12.97 4.72 -8.10
CA ILE A 127 -12.93 3.27 -7.88
C ILE A 127 -13.57 2.89 -6.55
N ARG A 128 -14.31 1.78 -6.53
CA ARG A 128 -14.95 1.26 -5.31
C ARG A 128 -13.90 0.61 -4.39
N ILE A 129 -14.00 0.89 -3.10
CA ILE A 129 -13.21 0.31 -2.03
C ILE A 129 -14.11 -0.44 -1.06
N ARG A 130 -13.75 -1.69 -0.76
CA ARG A 130 -14.37 -2.52 0.27
C ARG A 130 -13.51 -2.58 1.52
N PRO A 131 -13.73 -1.74 2.54
CA PRO A 131 -12.81 -1.62 3.69
C PRO A 131 -12.69 -2.88 4.56
N ALA A 132 -13.60 -3.85 4.39
CA ALA A 132 -13.54 -5.11 5.10
C ALA A 132 -12.21 -5.85 4.88
N GLY A 133 -11.50 -6.15 5.97
CA GLY A 133 -10.20 -6.83 5.95
C GLY A 133 -9.00 -5.91 5.73
N ALA A 134 -9.19 -4.60 5.59
CA ALA A 134 -8.10 -3.64 5.53
C ALA A 134 -7.53 -3.31 6.92
N GLU A 135 -6.22 -3.05 6.99
CA GLU A 135 -5.61 -2.28 8.08
C GLU A 135 -6.01 -0.82 7.86
N ILE A 136 -6.85 -0.27 8.74
CA ILE A 136 -7.37 1.11 8.59
C ILE A 136 -6.64 2.03 9.57
N GLU A 137 -6.05 3.10 9.05
CA GLU A 137 -5.41 4.17 9.82
C GLU A 137 -6.22 5.48 9.66
N PRO A 138 -7.31 5.64 10.44
CA PRO A 138 -8.20 6.80 10.34
C PRO A 138 -7.65 8.04 11.06
N LEU A 139 -8.26 9.19 10.78
CA LEU A 139 -8.00 10.45 11.46
C LEU A 139 -8.65 10.44 12.85
N SER A 140 -7.97 10.98 13.87
CA SER A 140 -8.62 11.25 15.16
C SER A 140 -9.58 12.44 14.99
N VAL A 141 -10.89 12.19 15.14
CA VAL A 141 -11.94 13.21 14.95
C VAL A 141 -12.54 13.70 16.26
N PHE A 142 -12.38 12.93 17.34
CA PHE A 142 -12.82 13.30 18.68
C PHE A 142 -11.84 12.75 19.72
N ASP A 143 -11.42 13.59 20.66
CA ASP A 143 -10.65 13.19 21.84
C ASP A 143 -10.97 14.17 22.98
N ARG A 144 -11.71 13.69 23.99
CA ARG A 144 -12.05 14.50 25.16
C ARG A 144 -12.20 13.65 26.41
N ALA A 145 -11.61 14.12 27.50
CA ALA A 145 -11.91 13.61 28.84
C ALA A 145 -13.03 14.43 29.49
N CYS A 146 -13.91 13.77 30.23
CA CYS A 146 -15.00 14.43 30.96
C CYS A 146 -15.28 13.78 32.32
N SER A 147 -16.05 14.52 33.13
CA SER A 147 -16.54 14.10 34.45
C SER A 147 -18.08 13.99 34.42
N PRO A 148 -18.76 13.49 35.47
CA PRO A 148 -20.21 13.27 35.44
C PRO A 148 -21.05 14.53 35.29
N ARG A 149 -20.47 15.71 35.51
CA ARG A 149 -21.14 17.01 35.30
C ARG A 149 -21.31 17.35 33.81
N ASP A 150 -20.56 16.68 32.95
CA ASP A 150 -20.59 16.87 31.52
C ASP A 150 -21.70 16.01 30.90
N PRO A 151 -22.63 16.59 30.10
CA PRO A 151 -23.69 15.82 29.43
C PRO A 151 -23.17 14.66 28.58
N LEU A 152 -21.95 14.77 28.05
CA LEU A 152 -21.30 13.69 27.28
C LEU A 152 -21.15 12.40 28.09
N TYR A 153 -20.93 12.51 29.41
CA TYR A 153 -20.59 11.37 30.27
C TYR A 153 -21.68 10.30 30.27
N TYR A 154 -22.96 10.70 30.38
CA TYR A 154 -24.12 9.80 30.35
C TYR A 154 -24.83 9.78 29.00
N GLY A 155 -24.68 10.83 28.18
CA GLY A 155 -25.34 10.90 26.87
C GLY A 155 -24.75 9.93 25.83
N LYS A 156 -23.43 9.72 25.86
CA LYS A 156 -22.73 8.80 24.93
C LYS A 156 -21.91 7.72 25.65
N GLY A 157 -21.87 7.76 26.97
CA GLY A 157 -21.20 6.75 27.81
C GLY A 157 -22.18 5.80 28.50
N PRO A 158 -21.71 4.66 29.03
CA PRO A 158 -22.57 3.72 29.73
C PRO A 158 -23.10 4.29 31.05
N ALA A 159 -24.29 3.85 31.48
CA ALA A 159 -24.91 4.37 32.71
C ALA A 159 -24.14 4.03 34.00
N GLY A 160 -23.52 2.84 34.05
CA GLY A 160 -22.76 2.36 35.22
C GLY A 160 -21.29 2.75 35.20
N ALA A 161 -20.69 2.89 36.39
CA ALA A 161 -19.26 3.12 36.59
C ALA A 161 -18.53 1.81 36.91
N VAL A 162 -17.24 1.75 36.62
CA VAL A 162 -16.40 0.58 36.98
C VAL A 162 -16.02 0.60 38.46
N ALA A 163 -15.63 -0.56 39.02
CA ALA A 163 -15.15 -0.63 40.39
C ALA A 163 -13.93 0.29 40.60
N ASN A 164 -13.92 1.03 41.71
CA ASN A 164 -12.88 2.02 42.03
C ASN A 164 -12.74 3.16 41.00
N SER A 165 -13.81 3.49 40.28
CA SER A 165 -13.83 4.60 39.33
C SER A 165 -13.48 5.94 39.98
N THR A 166 -12.72 6.77 39.28
CA THR A 166 -12.56 8.19 39.62
C THR A 166 -13.60 9.07 38.92
N HIS A 167 -14.59 8.46 38.28
CA HIS A 167 -15.61 9.11 37.45
C HIS A 167 -15.03 10.02 36.37
N THR A 168 -13.84 9.68 35.86
CA THR A 168 -13.23 10.37 34.72
C THR A 168 -13.27 9.44 33.53
N ARG A 169 -13.91 9.89 32.44
CA ARG A 169 -13.99 9.12 31.20
C ARG A 169 -13.23 9.83 30.08
N SER A 170 -12.47 9.08 29.30
CA SER A 170 -11.87 9.53 28.04
C SER A 170 -12.70 8.96 26.89
N PHE A 171 -13.18 9.84 26.03
CA PHE A 171 -13.94 9.54 24.84
C PHE A 171 -13.05 9.80 23.63
N THR A 172 -12.80 8.77 22.83
CA THR A 172 -11.98 8.85 21.63
C THR A 172 -12.74 8.31 20.44
N GLU A 173 -12.68 8.99 19.30
CA GLU A 173 -13.22 8.53 18.03
C GLU A 173 -12.23 8.82 16.91
N LYS A 174 -12.01 7.81 16.09
CA LYS A 174 -11.29 7.96 14.83
C LYS A 174 -12.21 7.63 13.67
N ALA A 175 -12.13 8.41 12.60
CA ALA A 175 -12.97 8.22 11.42
C ALA A 175 -12.22 8.55 10.13
N ILE A 176 -12.78 8.10 9.01
CA ILE A 176 -12.46 8.60 7.66
C ILE A 176 -13.64 9.50 7.24
N PRO A 177 -13.53 10.83 7.41
CA PRO A 177 -14.55 11.75 6.95
C PRO A 177 -14.77 11.65 5.45
N ILE A 178 -15.97 12.03 4.99
CA ILE A 178 -16.19 12.29 3.57
C ILE A 178 -15.23 13.39 3.12
N ASP A 179 -14.70 13.23 1.92
CA ASP A 179 -13.74 14.12 1.24
C ASP A 179 -12.34 14.15 1.84
N ALA A 180 -12.09 13.35 2.88
CA ALA A 180 -10.74 13.14 3.37
C ALA A 180 -9.87 12.54 2.25
N THR A 181 -8.68 13.11 2.08
CA THR A 181 -7.67 12.51 1.21
C THR A 181 -7.13 11.28 1.90
N ILE A 182 -7.22 10.14 1.22
CA ILE A 182 -6.75 8.87 1.72
C ILE A 182 -5.75 8.24 0.75
N TYR A 183 -4.89 7.44 1.34
CA TYR A 183 -3.87 6.62 0.70
C TYR A 183 -4.27 5.16 0.85
N VAL A 184 -4.33 4.44 -0.26
CA VAL A 184 -4.84 3.06 -0.31
C VAL A 184 -3.82 2.18 -1.00
N VAL A 185 -3.46 1.08 -0.35
CA VAL A 185 -2.66 0.00 -0.95
C VAL A 185 -3.47 -1.26 -0.84
N GLY A 186 -3.80 -1.91 -1.95
CA GLY A 186 -4.64 -3.09 -1.94
C GLY A 186 -4.67 -3.83 -3.26
N MET A 187 -5.29 -5.00 -3.26
CA MET A 187 -5.49 -5.77 -4.48
C MET A 187 -6.71 -5.25 -5.24
N ALA A 188 -6.48 -4.81 -6.47
CA ALA A 188 -7.52 -4.59 -7.46
C ALA A 188 -7.98 -5.94 -8.02
N ARG A 189 -9.29 -6.15 -8.00
CA ARG A 189 -9.97 -7.30 -8.59
C ARG A 189 -11.14 -6.84 -9.44
N GLU A 190 -11.60 -7.69 -10.34
CA GLU A 190 -12.82 -7.42 -11.08
C GLU A 190 -14.03 -7.56 -10.14
N ARG A 191 -15.03 -6.70 -10.36
CA ARG A 191 -16.29 -6.76 -9.64
C ARG A 191 -17.18 -7.88 -10.19
N ASP A 192 -17.95 -8.48 -9.29
CA ASP A 192 -18.91 -9.54 -9.66
C ASP A 192 -20.16 -8.98 -10.36
N ASP A 193 -20.50 -7.71 -10.12
CA ASP A 193 -21.76 -7.09 -10.56
C ASP A 193 -21.64 -6.30 -11.87
N VAL A 194 -20.47 -5.74 -12.18
CA VAL A 194 -20.21 -4.94 -13.39
C VAL A 194 -18.75 -5.10 -13.83
N ILE A 195 -18.45 -4.85 -15.11
CA ILE A 195 -17.08 -4.89 -15.66
C ILE A 195 -16.32 -3.63 -15.22
N ALA A 196 -15.95 -3.56 -13.95
CA ALA A 196 -15.14 -2.48 -13.37
C ALA A 196 -14.25 -3.03 -12.25
N PRO A 197 -13.07 -2.44 -12.02
CA PRO A 197 -12.22 -2.84 -10.91
C PRO A 197 -12.80 -2.36 -9.57
N GLU A 198 -12.51 -3.11 -8.51
CA GLU A 198 -12.66 -2.67 -7.12
C GLU A 198 -11.44 -3.08 -6.29
N ILE A 199 -11.19 -2.35 -5.21
CA ILE A 199 -10.17 -2.73 -4.22
C ILE A 199 -10.84 -3.48 -3.07
N ALA A 200 -10.38 -4.69 -2.80
CA ALA A 200 -10.93 -5.53 -1.75
C ALA A 200 -9.86 -6.41 -1.10
N ALA A 201 -10.20 -7.00 0.05
CA ALA A 201 -9.33 -7.96 0.72
C ALA A 201 -9.06 -9.19 -0.16
N HIS A 202 -7.80 -9.62 -0.17
CA HIS A 202 -7.35 -10.83 -0.86
C HIS A 202 -6.38 -11.58 0.07
N ARG A 203 -6.52 -12.91 0.16
CA ARG A 203 -5.77 -13.73 1.13
C ARG A 203 -4.26 -13.64 0.93
N ASP A 204 -3.83 -13.60 -0.32
CA ASP A 204 -2.41 -13.54 -0.69
C ASP A 204 -1.88 -12.11 -0.86
N ALA A 205 -2.69 -11.09 -0.52
CA ALA A 205 -2.23 -9.71 -0.58
C ALA A 205 -1.14 -9.47 0.48
N PRO A 206 0.04 -8.94 0.10
CA PRO A 206 1.09 -8.65 1.07
C PRO A 206 0.72 -7.49 2.01
N MET A 207 -0.23 -6.64 1.60
CA MET A 207 -0.74 -5.50 2.35
C MET A 207 -2.13 -5.15 1.84
N TYR A 208 -3.03 -4.82 2.77
CA TYR A 208 -4.25 -4.09 2.47
C TYR A 208 -4.38 -2.95 3.49
N LEU A 209 -4.12 -1.72 3.07
CA LEU A 209 -4.03 -0.54 3.93
C LEU A 209 -4.95 0.56 3.39
N ILE A 210 -5.71 1.18 4.28
CA ILE A 210 -6.48 2.40 4.01
C ILE A 210 -6.06 3.41 5.07
N SER A 211 -5.33 4.46 4.70
CA SER A 211 -4.77 5.42 5.64
C SER A 211 -5.15 6.85 5.28
N THR A 212 -5.48 7.68 6.27
CA THR A 212 -5.61 9.14 6.08
C THR A 212 -4.24 9.84 6.12
N ARG A 213 -3.15 9.10 6.36
CA ARG A 213 -1.78 9.60 6.30
C ARG A 213 -1.28 9.58 4.86
N SER A 214 -0.33 10.45 4.54
CA SER A 214 0.32 10.40 3.23
C SER A 214 1.25 9.18 3.10
N GLU A 215 1.51 8.74 1.85
CA GLU A 215 2.49 7.69 1.52
C GLU A 215 3.83 7.93 2.25
N GLN A 216 4.34 9.16 2.22
CA GLN A 216 5.58 9.54 2.90
C GLN A 216 5.49 9.36 4.43
N GLN A 217 4.36 9.70 5.05
CA GLN A 217 4.15 9.52 6.49
C GLN A 217 4.07 8.03 6.86
N VAL A 218 3.35 7.22 6.07
CA VAL A 218 3.26 5.76 6.24
C VAL A 218 4.66 5.13 6.12
N ARG A 219 5.38 5.47 5.05
CA ARG A 219 6.76 5.00 4.80
C ARG A 219 7.71 5.38 5.92
N ARG A 220 7.65 6.63 6.41
CA ARG A 220 8.45 7.09 7.57
C ARG A 220 8.11 6.29 8.82
N GLY A 221 6.84 5.98 9.05
CA GLY A 221 6.40 5.14 10.17
C GLY A 221 7.06 3.76 10.17
N TYR A 222 6.94 3.01 9.07
CA TYR A 222 7.59 1.70 8.97
C TYR A 222 9.11 1.76 9.00
N THR A 223 9.71 2.82 8.43
CA THR A 223 11.17 3.02 8.47
C THR A 223 11.65 3.32 9.89
N ALA A 224 10.94 4.16 10.64
CA ALA A 224 11.25 4.45 12.03
C ALA A 224 11.11 3.20 12.90
N GLN A 225 10.03 2.43 12.71
CA GLN A 225 9.84 1.16 13.40
C GLN A 225 10.97 0.17 13.10
N TYR A 226 11.38 0.05 11.84
CA TYR A 226 12.51 -0.80 11.45
C TYR A 226 13.79 -0.44 12.23
N TRP A 227 14.20 0.83 12.20
CA TRP A 227 15.42 1.27 12.87
C TRP A 227 15.33 1.17 14.39
N PHE A 228 14.20 1.56 14.97
CA PHE A 228 13.97 1.45 16.40
C PHE A 228 14.08 0.01 16.89
N VAL A 229 13.39 -0.93 16.22
CA VAL A 229 13.40 -2.35 16.62
C VAL A 229 14.76 -2.99 16.33
N ALA A 230 15.43 -2.65 15.22
CA ALA A 230 16.76 -3.15 14.92
C ALA A 230 17.79 -2.69 15.97
N ALA A 231 17.73 -1.42 16.40
CA ALA A 231 18.59 -0.88 17.45
C ALA A 231 18.29 -1.50 18.81
N LEU A 232 17.01 -1.67 19.15
CA LEU A 232 16.60 -2.36 20.38
C LEU A 232 17.14 -3.80 20.43
N GLY A 233 17.07 -4.53 19.30
CA GLY A 233 17.63 -5.87 19.20
C GLY A 233 19.14 -5.92 19.45
N LEU A 234 19.90 -4.97 18.91
CA LEU A 234 21.34 -4.85 19.16
C LEU A 234 21.63 -4.59 20.64
N VAL A 235 20.88 -3.68 21.26
CA VAL A 235 21.03 -3.34 22.68
C VAL A 235 20.73 -4.55 23.55
N LEU A 236 19.62 -5.26 23.30
CA LEU A 236 19.24 -6.46 24.06
C LEU A 236 20.27 -7.59 23.90
N TRP A 237 20.84 -7.75 22.71
CA TRP A 237 21.89 -8.73 22.45
C TRP A 237 23.15 -8.44 23.28
N VAL A 238 23.69 -7.22 23.20
CA VAL A 238 24.90 -6.85 23.93
C VAL A 238 24.64 -6.79 25.45
N ALA A 239 23.48 -6.27 25.87
CA ALA A 239 23.11 -6.19 27.28
C ALA A 239 22.99 -7.58 27.93
N GLY A 240 22.50 -8.60 27.23
CA GLY A 240 22.46 -9.96 27.75
C GLY A 240 23.84 -10.48 28.17
N TRP A 241 24.87 -10.21 27.35
CA TRP A 241 26.26 -10.53 27.66
C TRP A 241 26.82 -9.71 28.82
N VAL A 242 26.57 -8.40 28.83
CA VAL A 242 27.01 -7.51 29.92
C VAL A 242 26.40 -7.92 31.27
N VAL A 243 25.10 -8.25 31.30
CA VAL A 243 24.40 -8.66 32.52
C VAL A 243 24.90 -10.02 33.02
N ARG A 244 25.10 -10.99 32.12
CA ARG A 244 25.73 -12.28 32.49
C ARG A 244 27.06 -12.04 33.20
N ASP A 245 27.88 -11.20 32.60
CA ASP A 245 29.24 -10.89 33.03
C ASP A 245 29.30 -10.10 34.35
N ALA A 246 28.30 -9.27 34.61
CA ALA A 246 28.13 -8.59 35.90
C ALA A 246 27.67 -9.55 37.00
N LEU A 247 26.78 -10.50 36.69
CA LEU A 247 26.28 -11.48 37.66
C LEU A 247 27.29 -12.60 37.98
N ALA A 248 28.16 -12.93 37.03
CA ALA A 248 29.21 -13.93 37.21
C ALA A 248 30.47 -13.38 37.89
N ALA A 249 30.67 -12.06 37.92
CA ALA A 249 31.84 -11.43 38.51
C ALA A 249 31.68 -11.29 40.04
N ALA A 250 32.71 -11.69 40.80
CA ALA A 250 32.79 -11.47 42.25
C ALA A 250 33.30 -10.06 42.63
N GLY A 251 33.36 -9.13 41.67
CA GLY A 251 33.91 -7.76 41.82
C GLY A 251 33.59 -6.88 40.61
N PRO A 252 33.99 -5.58 40.62
CA PRO A 252 33.69 -4.65 39.54
C PRO A 252 34.27 -5.14 38.21
N VAL A 253 33.44 -5.12 37.17
CA VAL A 253 33.80 -5.61 35.84
C VAL A 253 34.88 -4.72 35.23
N PRO A 254 36.08 -5.25 34.88
CA PRO A 254 37.11 -4.48 34.20
C PRO A 254 36.71 -4.23 32.74
N TRP A 255 36.17 -3.05 32.46
CA TRP A 255 35.65 -2.68 31.14
C TRP A 255 36.70 -2.78 30.03
N GLY A 256 37.97 -2.46 30.31
CA GLY A 256 39.04 -2.46 29.31
C GLY A 256 39.23 -3.80 28.58
N GLU A 257 39.14 -4.91 29.30
CA GLU A 257 39.32 -6.26 28.73
C GLU A 257 38.06 -6.80 28.05
N ARG A 258 36.87 -6.38 28.50
CA ARG A 258 35.58 -6.91 28.01
C ARG A 258 34.99 -6.13 26.85
N LEU A 259 35.36 -4.85 26.69
CA LEU A 259 34.96 -4.03 25.55
C LEU A 259 35.17 -4.71 24.17
N PRO A 260 36.33 -5.31 23.85
CA PRO A 260 36.51 -5.99 22.56
C PRO A 260 35.57 -7.19 22.38
N VAL A 261 35.24 -7.90 23.46
CA VAL A 261 34.30 -9.04 23.43
C VAL A 261 32.88 -8.56 23.13
N TYR A 262 32.41 -7.51 23.82
CA TYR A 262 31.09 -6.93 23.56
C TYR A 262 30.99 -6.32 22.16
N ALA A 263 32.07 -5.68 21.68
CA ALA A 263 32.16 -5.19 20.31
C ALA A 263 32.06 -6.34 19.29
N GLY A 264 32.70 -7.49 19.56
CA GLY A 264 32.56 -8.70 18.76
C GLY A 264 31.12 -9.21 18.68
N TRP A 265 30.39 -9.24 19.80
CA TRP A 265 28.98 -9.61 19.80
C TRP A 265 28.10 -8.60 19.05
N GLY A 266 28.38 -7.31 19.19
CA GLY A 266 27.74 -6.27 18.40
C GLY A 266 27.97 -6.46 16.90
N ALA A 267 29.21 -6.75 16.49
CA ALA A 267 29.57 -7.03 15.10
C ALA A 267 28.85 -8.27 14.55
N ALA A 268 28.71 -9.33 15.36
CA ALA A 268 27.95 -10.53 14.96
C ALA A 268 26.47 -10.21 14.68
N TYR A 269 25.83 -9.40 15.52
CA TYR A 269 24.46 -8.94 15.28
C TYR A 269 24.35 -8.07 14.02
N LEU A 270 25.29 -7.14 13.82
CA LEU A 270 25.33 -6.32 12.61
C LEU A 270 25.54 -7.15 11.35
N GLY A 271 26.32 -8.23 11.42
CA GLY A 271 26.46 -9.21 10.34
C GLY A 271 25.15 -9.91 10.00
N ALA A 272 24.43 -10.41 11.02
CA ALA A 272 23.12 -11.03 10.83
C ALA A 272 22.08 -10.04 10.26
N TRP A 273 22.10 -8.80 10.76
CA TRP A 273 21.26 -7.71 10.25
C TRP A 273 21.57 -7.38 8.79
N LEU A 274 22.84 -7.32 8.41
CA LEU A 274 23.26 -7.08 7.03
C LEU A 274 22.80 -8.21 6.10
N LEU A 275 22.95 -9.47 6.51
CA LEU A 275 22.46 -10.63 5.75
C LEU A 275 20.93 -10.56 5.54
N ALA A 276 20.18 -10.24 6.60
CA ALA A 276 18.74 -10.05 6.53
C ALA A 276 18.37 -8.90 5.58
N TRP A 277 19.14 -7.80 5.59
CA TRP A 277 18.96 -6.67 4.70
C TRP A 277 19.20 -7.05 3.23
N VAL A 278 20.28 -7.78 2.91
CA VAL A 278 20.59 -8.26 1.56
C VAL A 278 19.47 -9.18 1.06
N TRP A 279 19.00 -10.09 1.91
CA TRP A 279 17.88 -10.99 1.59
C TRP A 279 16.60 -10.21 1.27
N LEU A 280 16.27 -9.17 2.05
CA LEU A 280 15.12 -8.30 1.78
C LEU A 280 15.28 -7.51 0.48
N ALA A 281 16.47 -6.96 0.24
CA ALA A 281 16.78 -6.20 -0.97
C ALA A 281 16.59 -7.06 -2.22
N TYR A 282 17.18 -8.27 -2.23
CA TYR A 282 17.04 -9.24 -3.31
C TYR A 282 15.58 -9.59 -3.60
N ASN A 283 14.82 -10.00 -2.57
CA ASN A 283 13.41 -10.37 -2.74
C ASN A 283 12.55 -9.18 -3.21
N SER A 284 12.84 -7.96 -2.76
CA SER A 284 12.14 -6.76 -3.23
C SER A 284 12.38 -6.51 -4.72
N LEU A 285 13.62 -6.67 -5.21
CA LEU A 285 13.98 -6.52 -6.62
C LEU A 285 13.36 -7.62 -7.50
N VAL A 286 13.31 -8.85 -7.00
CA VAL A 286 12.60 -9.95 -7.68
C VAL A 286 11.11 -9.63 -7.79
N GLY A 287 10.48 -9.17 -6.70
CA GLY A 287 9.08 -8.74 -6.72
C GLY A 287 8.83 -7.64 -7.75
N LEU A 288 9.70 -6.63 -7.79
CA LEU A 288 9.60 -5.52 -8.76
C LEU A 288 9.77 -6.01 -10.21
N ARG A 289 10.67 -6.96 -10.47
CA ARG A 289 10.81 -7.59 -11.80
C ARG A 289 9.53 -8.32 -12.22
N GLN A 290 8.87 -9.03 -11.31
CA GLN A 290 7.60 -9.68 -11.61
C GLN A 290 6.49 -8.65 -11.89
N ARG A 291 6.51 -7.49 -11.24
CA ARG A 291 5.57 -6.39 -11.56
C ARG A 291 5.77 -5.85 -12.96
N VAL A 292 7.02 -5.64 -13.40
CA VAL A 292 7.29 -5.24 -14.80
C VAL A 292 6.72 -6.27 -15.78
N ARG A 293 6.87 -7.57 -15.48
CA ARG A 293 6.28 -8.64 -16.30
C ARG A 293 4.75 -8.62 -16.29
N GLN A 294 4.14 -8.40 -15.13
CA GLN A 294 2.68 -8.29 -15.00
C GLN A 294 2.15 -7.07 -15.78
N ALA A 295 2.82 -5.93 -15.68
CA ALA A 295 2.46 -4.74 -16.44
C ALA A 295 2.55 -4.98 -17.95
N TRP A 296 3.59 -5.69 -18.41
CA TRP A 296 3.69 -6.11 -19.81
C TRP A 296 2.56 -7.07 -20.23
N ALA A 297 2.22 -8.05 -19.38
CA ALA A 297 1.10 -8.95 -19.65
C ALA A 297 -0.24 -8.20 -19.76
N ASN A 298 -0.43 -7.13 -18.96
CA ASN A 298 -1.61 -6.28 -19.08
C ASN A 298 -1.67 -5.54 -20.43
N VAL A 299 -0.53 -5.05 -20.93
CA VAL A 299 -0.44 -4.47 -22.29
C VAL A 299 -0.81 -5.50 -23.34
N ASP A 300 -0.21 -6.70 -23.26
CA ASP A 300 -0.43 -7.80 -24.21
C ASP A 300 -1.90 -8.23 -24.28
N VAL A 301 -2.59 -8.33 -23.14
CA VAL A 301 -4.03 -8.61 -23.08
C VAL A 301 -4.85 -7.55 -23.82
N GLN A 302 -4.51 -6.26 -23.71
CA GLN A 302 -5.24 -5.21 -24.43
C GLN A 302 -4.92 -5.19 -25.93
N LEU A 303 -3.66 -5.45 -26.31
CA LEU A 303 -3.28 -5.61 -27.72
C LEU A 303 -4.00 -6.79 -28.37
N LYS A 304 -4.12 -7.91 -27.66
CA LYS A 304 -4.91 -9.06 -28.10
C LYS A 304 -6.39 -8.69 -28.27
N ARG A 305 -6.98 -7.98 -27.30
CA ARG A 305 -8.37 -7.50 -27.42
C ARG A 305 -8.57 -6.62 -28.65
N ARG A 306 -7.64 -5.71 -28.95
CA ARG A 306 -7.65 -4.89 -30.16
C ARG A 306 -7.60 -5.76 -31.42
N ALA A 307 -6.69 -6.75 -31.47
CA ALA A 307 -6.58 -7.69 -32.59
C ALA A 307 -7.86 -8.52 -32.80
N ASP A 308 -8.57 -8.86 -31.73
CA ASP A 308 -9.84 -9.60 -31.79
C ASP A 308 -11.03 -8.70 -32.23
N LEU A 309 -11.01 -7.40 -31.91
CA LEU A 309 -12.07 -6.44 -32.23
C LEU A 309 -12.02 -5.95 -33.69
N ILE A 310 -10.82 -5.73 -34.24
CA ILE A 310 -10.63 -5.17 -35.58
C ILE A 310 -11.34 -5.98 -36.68
N PRO A 311 -11.23 -7.33 -36.74
CA PRO A 311 -11.93 -8.13 -37.76
C PRO A 311 -13.45 -8.01 -37.67
N ASN A 312 -14.01 -7.84 -36.47
CA ASN A 312 -15.45 -7.66 -36.28
C ASN A 312 -15.91 -6.30 -36.80
N LEU A 313 -15.13 -5.24 -36.56
CA LEU A 313 -15.36 -3.91 -37.13
C LEU A 313 -15.28 -3.93 -38.66
N VAL A 314 -14.23 -4.55 -39.20
CA VAL A 314 -14.05 -4.69 -40.65
C VAL A 314 -15.24 -5.40 -41.28
N ARG A 315 -15.70 -6.53 -40.72
CA ARG A 315 -16.87 -7.26 -41.23
C ARG A 315 -18.17 -6.44 -41.16
N ALA A 316 -18.34 -5.62 -40.12
CA ALA A 316 -19.51 -4.74 -39.99
C ALA A 316 -19.53 -3.64 -41.07
N VAL A 317 -18.35 -3.14 -41.48
CA VAL A 317 -18.21 -2.18 -42.57
C VAL A 317 -18.39 -2.86 -43.93
N GLU A 318 -17.80 -4.04 -44.14
CA GLU A 318 -17.93 -4.83 -45.37
C GLU A 318 -19.38 -5.26 -45.66
N GLY A 319 -20.14 -5.65 -44.63
CA GLY A 319 -21.54 -6.04 -44.78
C GLY A 319 -22.47 -4.93 -45.29
N LEU A 320 -22.00 -3.68 -45.34
CA LEU A 320 -22.74 -2.55 -45.90
C LEU A 320 -22.31 -2.22 -47.34
N ARG A 321 -21.11 -2.64 -47.77
CA ARG A 321 -20.53 -2.28 -49.08
C ARG A 321 -19.43 -3.26 -49.52
N ASP A 322 -19.51 -3.78 -50.75
CA ASP A 322 -18.49 -4.70 -51.27
C ASP A 322 -17.39 -4.03 -52.13
N HIS A 323 -17.55 -2.82 -52.69
CA HIS A 323 -16.77 -2.41 -53.89
C HIS A 323 -16.13 -1.00 -53.92
N GLU A 324 -15.77 -0.37 -52.79
CA GLU A 324 -15.10 0.95 -52.80
C GLU A 324 -13.60 0.88 -52.48
N ARG A 325 -12.75 1.28 -53.45
CA ARG A 325 -11.28 1.13 -53.36
C ARG A 325 -10.66 1.90 -52.19
N GLN A 326 -11.15 3.10 -51.88
CA GLN A 326 -10.64 3.91 -50.77
C GLN A 326 -10.98 3.30 -49.39
N VAL A 327 -12.13 2.62 -49.27
CA VAL A 327 -12.49 1.88 -48.05
C VAL A 327 -11.61 0.68 -47.86
N GLN A 328 -11.35 -0.08 -48.93
CA GLN A 328 -10.46 -1.24 -48.87
C GLN A 328 -9.05 -0.85 -48.41
N THR A 329 -8.57 0.35 -48.78
CA THR A 329 -7.31 0.90 -48.25
C THR A 329 -7.38 1.12 -46.74
N HIS A 330 -8.41 1.80 -46.22
CA HIS A 330 -8.56 2.03 -44.78
C HIS A 330 -8.83 0.73 -43.98
N LEU A 331 -9.52 -0.25 -44.56
CA LEU A 331 -9.68 -1.58 -43.97
C LEU A 331 -8.36 -2.35 -43.96
N ALA A 332 -7.52 -2.20 -44.98
CA ALA A 332 -6.18 -2.79 -45.00
C ALA A 332 -5.26 -2.13 -43.94
N GLU A 333 -5.33 -0.82 -43.77
CA GLU A 333 -4.65 -0.09 -42.68
C GLU A 333 -5.11 -0.62 -41.31
N LEU A 334 -6.42 -0.74 -41.09
CA LEU A 334 -6.98 -1.30 -39.86
C LEU A 334 -6.50 -2.73 -39.59
N ARG A 335 -6.43 -3.58 -40.62
CA ARG A 335 -5.89 -4.94 -40.49
C ARG A 335 -4.40 -4.94 -40.15
N ALA A 336 -3.60 -4.05 -40.74
CA ALA A 336 -2.18 -3.90 -40.41
C ALA A 336 -1.98 -3.46 -38.95
N GLN A 337 -2.93 -2.68 -38.43
CA GLN A 337 -2.98 -2.19 -37.05
C GLN A 337 -3.40 -3.28 -36.03
N ALA A 338 -3.74 -4.50 -36.46
CA ALA A 338 -4.08 -5.62 -35.57
C ALA A 338 -2.87 -6.40 -35.03
N GLY A 339 -1.67 -6.19 -35.59
CA GLY A 339 -0.45 -6.89 -35.14
C GLY A 339 0.02 -6.40 -33.76
N ALA A 340 0.33 -7.34 -32.86
CA ALA A 340 1.02 -7.02 -31.59
C ALA A 340 2.54 -6.92 -31.84
N THR A 341 3.17 -5.85 -31.38
CA THR A 341 4.62 -5.67 -31.43
C THR A 341 5.24 -5.82 -30.05
N ALA A 342 6.40 -6.48 -29.98
CA ALA A 342 7.15 -6.69 -28.74
C ALA A 342 7.72 -5.38 -28.16
N PRO A 343 8.06 -5.32 -26.85
CA PRO A 343 8.63 -4.10 -26.28
C PRO A 343 10.03 -3.86 -26.85
N GLY A 344 10.26 -2.63 -27.33
CA GLY A 344 11.51 -2.23 -27.99
C GLY A 344 11.47 -2.28 -29.51
N GLU A 345 10.36 -2.71 -30.11
CA GLU A 345 10.12 -2.65 -31.56
C GLU A 345 9.04 -1.61 -31.92
N PRO A 346 9.10 -1.02 -33.13
CA PRO A 346 8.07 -0.11 -33.65
C PRO A 346 6.68 -0.76 -33.67
N GLY A 347 5.81 -0.33 -32.75
CA GLY A 347 4.41 -0.74 -32.72
C GLY A 347 3.56 -0.02 -33.76
N PRO A 348 2.39 -0.55 -34.14
CA PRO A 348 1.41 0.18 -34.94
C PRO A 348 0.99 1.50 -34.25
N ASP A 349 0.74 2.55 -35.04
CA ASP A 349 0.35 3.86 -34.52
C ASP A 349 -0.89 3.76 -33.57
N PRO A 350 -0.78 4.19 -32.31
CA PRO A 350 -1.91 4.20 -31.36
C PRO A 350 -3.10 5.06 -31.82
N HIS A 351 -2.88 6.07 -32.67
CA HIS A 351 -3.96 6.94 -33.17
C HIS A 351 -4.49 6.52 -34.54
N GLY A 352 -3.69 5.79 -35.33
CA GLY A 352 -4.03 5.37 -36.69
C GLY A 352 -5.30 4.53 -36.77
N CYS A 353 -5.55 3.67 -35.79
CA CYS A 353 -6.75 2.81 -35.78
C CYS A 353 -8.05 3.62 -35.65
N LEU A 354 -8.10 4.57 -34.71
CA LEU A 354 -9.25 5.46 -34.51
C LEU A 354 -9.39 6.48 -35.66
N ALA A 355 -8.28 7.00 -36.17
CA ALA A 355 -8.29 7.93 -37.30
C ALA A 355 -8.85 7.29 -38.58
N SER A 356 -8.39 6.08 -38.93
CA SER A 356 -8.93 5.34 -40.09
C SER A 356 -10.41 4.99 -39.91
N LEU A 357 -10.86 4.68 -38.69
CA LEU A 357 -12.29 4.44 -38.42
C LEU A 357 -13.14 5.70 -38.56
N LEU A 358 -12.68 6.85 -38.05
CA LEU A 358 -13.40 8.11 -38.19
C LEU A 358 -13.52 8.52 -39.66
N ALA A 359 -12.47 8.31 -40.46
CA ALA A 359 -12.51 8.55 -41.90
C ALA A 359 -13.55 7.68 -42.63
N ILE A 360 -13.71 6.42 -42.21
CA ILE A 360 -14.75 5.52 -42.74
C ILE A 360 -16.15 6.02 -42.33
N VAL A 361 -16.33 6.41 -41.07
CA VAL A 361 -17.64 6.86 -40.53
C VAL A 361 -18.13 8.16 -41.16
N GLU A 362 -17.24 9.11 -41.47
CA GLU A 362 -17.61 10.35 -42.15
C GLU A 362 -18.09 10.12 -43.59
N ARG A 363 -17.61 9.05 -44.25
CA ARG A 363 -18.02 8.69 -45.60
C ARG A 363 -19.34 7.91 -45.64
N TYR A 364 -19.68 7.19 -44.57
CA TYR A 364 -20.88 6.36 -44.48
C TYR A 364 -21.71 6.71 -43.26
N PRO A 365 -22.59 7.72 -43.36
CA PRO A 365 -23.48 8.10 -42.28
C PRO A 365 -24.39 6.96 -41.78
N GLU A 366 -24.68 5.96 -42.62
CA GLU A 366 -25.42 4.75 -42.22
C GLU A 366 -24.73 3.97 -41.08
N LEU A 367 -23.40 4.03 -40.97
CA LEU A 367 -22.67 3.44 -39.84
C LEU A 367 -23.00 4.14 -38.52
N LYS A 368 -23.31 5.45 -38.56
CA LYS A 368 -23.75 6.22 -37.39
C LYS A 368 -25.12 5.78 -36.88
N ALA A 369 -25.92 5.10 -37.71
CA ALA A 369 -27.22 4.55 -37.32
C ALA A 369 -27.14 3.08 -36.87
N SER A 370 -26.04 2.38 -37.17
CA SER A 370 -25.87 0.97 -36.80
C SER A 370 -25.45 0.82 -35.34
N GLU A 371 -26.36 0.37 -34.49
CA GLU A 371 -26.09 0.15 -33.06
C GLU A 371 -24.93 -0.84 -32.84
N SER A 372 -24.83 -1.89 -33.66
CA SER A 372 -23.75 -2.89 -33.58
C SER A 372 -22.38 -2.27 -33.89
N PHE A 373 -22.31 -1.39 -34.90
CA PHE A 373 -21.07 -0.69 -35.24
C PHE A 373 -20.68 0.31 -34.14
N LEU A 374 -21.63 1.12 -33.66
CA LEU A 374 -21.39 2.06 -32.57
C LEU A 374 -20.94 1.38 -31.27
N ARG A 375 -21.42 0.16 -30.99
CA ARG A 375 -20.93 -0.65 -29.86
C ARG A 375 -19.47 -1.05 -30.06
N LEU A 376 -19.12 -1.63 -31.21
CA LEU A 376 -17.74 -2.05 -31.50
C LEU A 376 -16.76 -0.86 -31.53
N GLN A 377 -17.18 0.28 -32.09
CA GLN A 377 -16.38 1.51 -32.08
C GLN A 377 -16.10 1.98 -30.64
N ARG A 378 -17.11 1.97 -29.76
CA ARG A 378 -16.93 2.31 -28.34
C ARG A 378 -16.02 1.32 -27.63
N GLU A 379 -16.15 0.03 -27.90
CA GLU A 379 -15.28 -1.01 -27.32
C GLU A 379 -13.82 -0.86 -27.77
N LEU A 380 -13.59 -0.54 -29.04
CA LEU A 380 -12.26 -0.28 -29.55
C LEU A 380 -11.67 1.00 -28.95
N ALA A 381 -12.43 2.11 -28.91
CA ALA A 381 -11.99 3.35 -28.28
C ALA A 381 -11.61 3.15 -26.80
N ALA A 382 -12.42 2.39 -26.06
CA ALA A 382 -12.11 2.00 -24.69
C ALA A 382 -10.85 1.12 -24.59
N THR A 383 -10.62 0.25 -25.58
CA THR A 383 -9.41 -0.59 -25.65
C THR A 383 -8.17 0.26 -25.92
N GLU A 384 -8.21 1.22 -26.86
CA GLU A 384 -7.10 2.14 -27.14
C GLU A 384 -6.74 2.98 -25.91
N GLN A 385 -7.75 3.51 -25.21
CA GLN A 385 -7.51 4.24 -23.96
C GLN A 385 -6.83 3.35 -22.91
N ARG A 386 -7.27 2.09 -22.76
CA ARG A 386 -6.62 1.13 -21.85
C ARG A 386 -5.21 0.74 -22.27
N ILE A 387 -4.93 0.65 -23.58
CA ILE A 387 -3.57 0.40 -24.10
C ILE A 387 -2.67 1.58 -23.71
N ALA A 388 -3.13 2.83 -23.90
CA ALA A 388 -2.35 4.01 -23.53
C ALA A 388 -2.01 4.03 -22.03
N LEU A 389 -3.01 3.78 -21.17
CA LEU A 389 -2.81 3.67 -19.72
C LEU A 389 -1.87 2.51 -19.35
N ALA A 390 -2.01 1.33 -19.97
CA ALA A 390 -1.17 0.16 -19.72
C ALA A 390 0.30 0.42 -20.11
N ARG A 391 0.53 1.10 -21.24
CA ARG A 391 1.88 1.48 -21.71
C ARG A 391 2.53 2.47 -20.76
N GLY A 392 1.79 3.50 -20.33
CA GLY A 392 2.24 4.46 -19.31
C GLY A 392 2.67 3.76 -18.02
N TYR A 393 1.79 2.90 -17.50
CA TYR A 393 2.03 2.11 -16.29
C TYR A 393 3.24 1.16 -16.43
N PHE A 394 3.38 0.46 -17.55
CA PHE A 394 4.55 -0.38 -17.83
C PHE A 394 5.84 0.44 -17.81
N ASN A 395 5.85 1.58 -18.52
CA ASN A 395 7.03 2.44 -18.60
C ASN A 395 7.42 3.01 -17.24
N GLU A 396 6.44 3.38 -16.41
CA GLU A 396 6.67 3.87 -15.06
C GLU A 396 7.33 2.79 -14.17
N ILE A 397 6.78 1.57 -14.13
CA ILE A 397 7.36 0.47 -13.34
C ILE A 397 8.73 0.07 -13.89
N ALA A 398 8.88 -0.02 -15.21
CA ALA A 398 10.15 -0.39 -15.84
C ALA A 398 11.24 0.67 -15.55
N THR A 399 10.89 1.95 -15.58
CA THR A 399 11.77 3.05 -15.19
C THR A 399 12.17 2.92 -13.72
N PHE A 400 11.20 2.76 -12.82
CA PHE A 400 11.45 2.59 -11.40
C PHE A 400 12.33 1.36 -11.10
N TYR A 401 12.09 0.24 -11.79
CA TYR A 401 12.94 -0.95 -11.72
C TYR A 401 14.36 -0.65 -12.17
N ASN A 402 14.56 -0.01 -13.33
CA ASN A 402 15.88 0.35 -13.84
C ASN A 402 16.63 1.29 -12.87
N THR A 403 15.96 2.32 -12.34
CA THR A 403 16.53 3.21 -11.32
C THR A 403 16.96 2.45 -10.06
N ARG A 404 16.21 1.42 -9.63
CA ARG A 404 16.60 0.58 -8.48
C ARG A 404 17.78 -0.35 -8.76
N LEU A 405 18.02 -0.72 -10.01
CA LEU A 405 19.23 -1.46 -10.39
C LEU A 405 20.48 -0.58 -10.35
N GLU A 406 20.34 0.73 -10.52
CA GLU A 406 21.46 1.69 -10.57
C GLU A 406 21.68 2.42 -9.25
N SER A 407 20.68 2.50 -8.38
CA SER A 407 20.77 3.23 -7.11
C SER A 407 21.45 2.41 -6.01
N VAL A 408 22.39 3.05 -5.32
CA VAL A 408 23.07 2.48 -4.14
C VAL A 408 22.13 2.57 -2.92
N PRO A 409 22.06 1.52 -2.07
CA PRO A 409 22.85 0.27 -2.09
C PRO A 409 22.24 -0.90 -2.87
N ASP A 410 21.01 -0.78 -3.39
CA ASP A 410 20.31 -1.88 -4.05
C ASP A 410 21.04 -2.36 -5.34
N GLY A 411 21.73 -1.46 -6.02
CA GLY A 411 22.51 -1.75 -7.23
C GLY A 411 23.63 -2.77 -7.03
N TYR A 412 24.26 -2.83 -5.84
CA TYR A 412 25.25 -3.87 -5.54
C TYR A 412 24.61 -5.26 -5.47
N VAL A 413 23.45 -5.36 -4.83
CA VAL A 413 22.68 -6.61 -4.75
C VAL A 413 22.19 -7.02 -6.13
N ALA A 414 21.74 -6.05 -6.93
CA ALA A 414 21.32 -6.27 -8.31
C ALA A 414 22.45 -6.79 -9.20
N ALA A 415 23.64 -6.20 -9.12
CA ALA A 415 24.82 -6.59 -9.87
C ALA A 415 25.26 -8.02 -9.53
N LEU A 416 25.36 -8.34 -8.23
CA LEU A 416 25.67 -9.70 -7.75
C LEU A 416 24.64 -10.74 -8.22
N ALA A 417 23.37 -10.35 -8.32
CA ALA A 417 22.29 -11.19 -8.78
C ALA A 417 22.12 -11.25 -10.31
N GLY A 418 22.98 -10.58 -11.09
CA GLY A 418 22.90 -10.54 -12.56
C GLY A 418 21.60 -9.94 -13.10
N MET A 419 20.98 -9.01 -12.36
CA MET A 419 19.73 -8.38 -12.76
C MET A 419 19.98 -7.39 -13.91
N ARG A 420 19.18 -7.45 -14.97
CA ARG A 420 19.31 -6.58 -16.14
C ARG A 420 18.15 -5.59 -16.24
N PRO A 421 18.39 -4.37 -16.78
CA PRO A 421 17.35 -3.38 -17.03
C PRO A 421 16.35 -3.88 -18.07
N LYS A 422 15.16 -3.27 -18.07
CA LYS A 422 14.08 -3.56 -19.01
C LYS A 422 13.90 -2.41 -20.00
N PRO A 423 13.75 -2.71 -21.31
CA PRO A 423 13.49 -1.67 -22.30
C PRO A 423 12.11 -1.06 -22.06
N LEU A 424 12.02 0.24 -22.32
CA LEU A 424 10.77 0.98 -22.27
C LEU A 424 10.03 0.83 -23.61
N ILE A 425 8.71 0.95 -23.58
CA ILE A 425 7.89 1.08 -24.78
C ILE A 425 8.03 2.52 -25.25
N THR A 426 8.79 2.75 -26.31
CA THR A 426 8.85 4.05 -26.97
C THR A 426 7.57 4.25 -27.79
N ALA A 427 7.14 5.50 -27.92
CA ALA A 427 6.31 5.87 -29.07
C ALA A 427 7.28 6.07 -30.23
N THR A 428 7.13 5.30 -31.30
CA THR A 428 7.68 5.73 -32.59
C THR A 428 6.92 7.00 -33.01
N ASP A 429 7.67 7.98 -33.51
CA ASP A 429 7.22 9.26 -34.07
C ASP A 429 6.69 10.33 -33.10
N PHE A 430 7.50 10.68 -32.09
CA PHE A 430 7.56 12.07 -31.64
C PHE A 430 8.88 12.73 -32.08
N GLU A 431 9.16 12.71 -33.38
CA GLU A 431 9.72 13.92 -33.96
C GLU A 431 8.63 14.98 -33.79
N ARG A 432 8.75 15.82 -32.76
CA ARG A 432 8.05 17.11 -32.78
C ARG A 432 8.59 17.83 -34.01
N ALA A 433 7.92 17.71 -35.15
CA ALA A 433 8.06 18.69 -36.21
C ALA A 433 7.73 20.03 -35.54
N ALA A 434 8.75 20.89 -35.39
CA ALA A 434 8.55 22.22 -34.85
C ALA A 434 7.41 22.85 -35.64
N VAL A 435 6.32 23.23 -34.97
CA VAL A 435 5.25 23.98 -35.61
C VAL A 435 5.85 25.33 -35.96
N ALA A 436 6.32 25.48 -37.19
CA ALA A 436 6.75 26.75 -37.73
C ALA A 436 5.49 27.60 -37.88
N VAL A 437 5.17 28.38 -36.85
CA VAL A 437 4.13 29.40 -36.91
C VAL A 437 4.63 30.48 -37.86
N GLN A 438 4.27 30.38 -39.14
CA GLN A 438 4.40 31.49 -40.07
C GLN A 438 3.31 32.49 -39.72
N LEU A 439 3.67 33.50 -38.93
CA LEU A 439 2.88 34.71 -38.82
C LEU A 439 2.96 35.42 -40.17
N SER A 440 1.86 35.45 -40.91
CA SER A 440 1.73 36.32 -42.08
C SER A 440 1.85 37.77 -41.62
N ALA A 441 2.83 38.50 -42.15
CA ALA A 441 3.02 39.93 -41.92
C ALA A 441 2.03 40.77 -42.73
#